data_AF-K9QZ53-F1
#
_entry.id   AF-K9QZ53-F1
#
_cell.length_a   1.000
_cell.length_b   1.000
_cell.length_c   1.000
_cell.angle_alpha   90.00
_cell.angle_beta   90.00
_cell.angle_gamma   90.00
#
_symmetry.space_group_name_H-M   'P 1'
#
loop_
_entity.id
_entity.type
_entity.pdbx_description
1 polymer ?
#
loop_
_entity_poly.entity_id
_entity_poly.type
_entity_poly.pdbx_seq_one_letter_code
_entity_poly.pdbx_strand_id
1 'polypeptide(L)'
;MLVPKADFDGSFTFYYDETNNLRKFYVREIDFNYSFTANFVLGGLVYEGTQPDIKPLFDKLNLQKNIKEVKLKHIARGEFIDCLKSGKLNLFLEYLFGNNLYIHYSSLNILYWSIVDIVDSAIVNSEVAMQLKPSFWNYLKNDIYKLAKLEIESVIELFYNFEYPNIKKKSVLKFIEELIWIFDKYIETEEFPFGLECLRQILKEVTKHESLPFIMDEEDHILINNFSQFYLRPIYLFKNSSHIFDNEVEISEILSDYKIIDDDKEIKNYSFVDSQSNLLIQASDIFVGLMGKLANYINTNSREKIANDFASFSDKQLKNIDSLLDLIDKSHNKNVAFLHSIDSYEELTKMNLIREIRNRNYA
;
A
#
# COMPACT_ATOMS: atom_id res chain seq x y z
N MET A 1 18.05 -4.90 -5.90
CA MET A 1 19.27 -4.17 -5.52
C MET A 1 19.05 -3.70 -4.09
N LEU A 2 19.86 -4.16 -3.12
CA LEU A 2 19.78 -3.70 -1.73
C LEU A 2 19.98 -2.18 -1.71
N VAL A 3 19.06 -1.44 -1.10
CA VAL A 3 19.15 0.01 -0.98
C VAL A 3 20.35 0.31 -0.06
N PRO A 4 21.43 0.95 -0.53
CA PRO A 4 22.69 1.07 0.22
C PRO A 4 22.62 1.91 1.52
N LYS A 5 21.42 2.36 1.91
CA LYS A 5 21.14 3.12 3.14
C LYS A 5 20.16 2.42 4.11
N ALA A 6 19.72 1.21 3.80
CA ALA A 6 18.83 0.45 4.70
C ALA A 6 19.64 -0.24 5.80
N ASP A 7 19.22 -0.05 7.05
CA ASP A 7 19.81 -0.72 8.23
C ASP A 7 18.87 -1.83 8.71
N PHE A 8 19.10 -3.06 8.26
CA PHE A 8 18.30 -4.22 8.67
C PHE A 8 18.83 -4.88 9.95
N ASP A 9 20.07 -4.56 10.35
CA ASP A 9 20.73 -5.15 11.50
C ASP A 9 20.43 -4.39 12.81
N GLY A 10 19.95 -3.15 12.69
CA GLY A 10 19.52 -2.33 13.82
C GLY A 10 18.48 -2.99 14.71
N SER A 11 18.57 -2.69 16.01
CA SER A 11 17.68 -3.23 17.05
C SER A 11 16.57 -2.24 17.36
N PHE A 12 15.44 -2.38 16.67
CA PHE A 12 14.26 -1.54 16.83
C PHE A 12 13.14 -2.28 17.56
N THR A 13 12.14 -1.54 18.02
CA THR A 13 10.85 -2.11 18.44
C THR A 13 9.75 -1.47 17.62
N PHE A 14 9.07 -2.30 16.84
CA PHE A 14 8.00 -1.91 15.93
C PHE A 14 6.63 -2.24 16.53
N TYR A 15 5.71 -1.30 16.41
CA TYR A 15 4.29 -1.46 16.74
C TYR A 15 3.47 -1.38 15.45
N TYR A 16 2.54 -2.31 15.27
CA TYR A 16 1.75 -2.43 14.05
C TYR A 16 0.26 -2.36 14.34
N ASP A 17 -0.44 -1.66 13.46
CA ASP A 17 -1.86 -1.82 13.19
C ASP A 17 -2.07 -1.82 11.66
N GLU A 18 -3.28 -2.15 11.21
CA GLU A 18 -3.63 -2.20 9.79
C GLU A 18 -4.88 -1.40 9.42
N THR A 19 -5.02 -1.09 8.14
CA THR A 19 -6.23 -0.44 7.64
C THR A 19 -7.38 -1.42 7.41
N ASN A 20 -8.51 -1.17 8.08
CA ASN A 20 -9.86 -1.67 7.75
C ASN A 20 -10.01 -3.20 7.60
N ASN A 21 -9.07 -4.00 8.08
CA ASN A 21 -9.08 -5.47 8.11
C ASN A 21 -9.68 -6.09 6.84
N LEU A 22 -9.14 -5.69 5.68
CA LEU A 22 -9.64 -6.13 4.37
C LEU A 22 -9.69 -7.66 4.26
N ARG A 23 -8.72 -8.35 4.88
CA ARG A 23 -8.51 -9.81 4.90
C ARG A 23 -8.32 -10.44 3.53
N LYS A 24 -9.29 -10.29 2.64
CA LYS A 24 -9.26 -10.72 1.24
C LYS A 24 -9.78 -9.63 0.30
N PHE A 25 -9.28 -9.61 -0.92
CA PHE A 25 -9.82 -8.79 -2.00
C PHE A 25 -10.32 -9.68 -3.12
N TYR A 26 -11.58 -9.52 -3.53
CA TYR A 26 -12.21 -10.40 -4.51
C TYR A 26 -13.22 -9.66 -5.38
N VAL A 27 -13.42 -10.17 -6.60
CA VAL A 27 -14.39 -9.64 -7.55
C VAL A 27 -15.76 -10.30 -7.35
N ARG A 28 -16.82 -9.50 -7.50
CA ARG A 28 -18.22 -9.93 -7.57
C ARG A 28 -18.76 -9.57 -8.95
N GLU A 29 -19.98 -9.99 -9.25
CA GLU A 29 -20.59 -9.82 -10.58
C GLU A 29 -20.59 -8.37 -11.08
N ILE A 30 -20.73 -7.39 -10.18
CA ILE A 30 -20.89 -5.97 -10.54
C ILE A 30 -19.90 -5.02 -9.85
N ASP A 31 -19.11 -5.50 -8.89
CA ASP A 31 -18.17 -4.69 -8.11
C ASP A 31 -17.08 -5.54 -7.45
N PHE A 32 -16.20 -4.93 -6.66
CA PHE A 32 -15.32 -5.64 -5.74
C PHE A 32 -15.93 -5.69 -4.34
N ASN A 33 -15.44 -6.55 -3.46
CA ASN A 33 -15.84 -6.58 -2.04
C ASN A 33 -15.38 -5.34 -1.25
N TYR A 34 -14.46 -4.56 -1.81
CA TYR A 34 -13.88 -3.37 -1.19
C TYR A 34 -13.55 -2.31 -2.24
N SER A 35 -13.36 -1.06 -1.81
CA SER A 35 -13.01 0.01 -2.75
C SER A 35 -11.67 -0.26 -3.41
N PHE A 36 -11.64 -0.38 -4.74
CA PHE A 36 -10.42 -0.58 -5.53
C PHE A 36 -9.44 0.59 -5.44
N THR A 37 -9.90 1.75 -4.97
CA THR A 37 -9.08 2.95 -4.75
C THR A 37 -8.35 2.95 -3.42
N ALA A 38 -8.60 1.97 -2.54
CA ALA A 38 -7.97 1.91 -1.25
C ALA A 38 -6.61 1.19 -1.31
N ASN A 39 -5.72 1.55 -0.39
CA ASN A 39 -4.53 0.75 -0.11
C ASN A 39 -4.74 -0.03 1.18
N PHE A 40 -4.17 -1.23 1.23
CA PHE A 40 -3.89 -1.92 2.47
C PHE A 40 -2.60 -1.34 3.06
N VAL A 41 -2.68 -0.79 4.28
CA VAL A 41 -1.50 -0.24 4.98
C VAL A 41 -1.31 -1.00 6.28
N LEU A 42 -0.16 -1.65 6.43
CA LEU A 42 0.33 -2.25 7.67
C LEU A 42 1.49 -1.40 8.18
N GLY A 43 1.41 -0.91 9.42
CA GLY A 43 2.46 -0.01 9.92
C GLY A 43 2.15 0.55 11.30
N GLY A 44 2.88 1.58 11.69
CA GLY A 44 2.70 2.20 12.98
C GLY A 44 3.93 2.96 13.46
N LEU A 45 4.18 2.85 14.76
CA LEU A 45 5.32 3.51 15.40
C LEU A 45 6.51 2.57 15.56
N VAL A 46 7.71 3.14 15.49
CA VAL A 46 8.96 2.43 15.77
C VAL A 46 9.89 3.31 16.59
N TYR A 47 10.65 2.71 17.51
CA TYR A 47 11.72 3.37 18.24
C TYR A 47 12.96 2.49 18.32
N GLU A 48 14.09 3.11 18.65
CA GLU A 48 15.34 2.45 18.96
C GLU A 48 15.68 2.66 20.45
N GLY A 49 16.18 1.62 21.11
CA GLY A 49 16.60 1.69 22.51
C GLY A 49 15.42 1.68 23.50
N THR A 50 15.35 2.69 24.37
CA THR A 50 14.35 2.73 25.45
C THR A 50 12.97 3.11 24.94
N GLN A 51 11.94 2.38 25.38
CA GLN A 51 10.55 2.68 25.07
C GLN A 51 10.17 4.10 25.50
N PRO A 52 9.70 4.97 24.58
CA PRO A 52 9.22 6.30 24.92
C PRO A 52 7.93 6.25 25.74
N ASP A 53 7.80 7.14 26.73
CA ASP A 53 6.52 7.37 27.40
C ASP A 53 5.60 8.18 26.49
N ILE A 54 4.53 7.55 26.01
CA ILE A 54 3.53 8.18 25.15
C ILE A 54 2.27 8.62 25.93
N LYS A 55 2.18 8.32 27.23
CA LYS A 55 1.04 8.75 28.06
C LYS A 55 0.83 10.28 28.02
N PRO A 56 1.87 11.15 28.04
CA PRO A 56 1.69 12.58 27.93
C PRO A 56 1.02 13.05 26.63
N LEU A 57 1.15 12.30 25.53
CA LEU A 57 0.41 12.59 24.29
C LEU A 57 -1.09 12.40 24.52
N PHE A 58 -1.49 11.25 25.04
CA PHE A 58 -2.90 10.91 25.27
C PHE A 58 -3.55 11.83 26.31
N ASP A 59 -2.81 12.21 27.35
CA ASP A 59 -3.26 13.21 28.32
C ASP A 59 -3.53 14.58 27.63
N LYS A 60 -2.66 15.01 26.71
CA LYS A 60 -2.82 16.27 25.95
C LYS A 60 -3.96 16.24 24.92
N LEU A 61 -4.32 15.08 24.39
CA LEU A 61 -5.43 14.93 23.44
C LEU A 61 -6.80 15.25 24.06
N ASN A 62 -6.88 15.23 25.41
CA ASN A 62 -8.06 15.58 26.20
C ASN A 62 -9.34 14.90 25.69
N LEU A 63 -9.25 13.57 25.55
CA LEU A 63 -10.35 12.74 25.06
C LEU A 63 -11.36 12.45 26.19
N GLN A 64 -12.57 12.05 25.80
CA GLN A 64 -13.59 11.67 26.77
C GLN A 64 -13.14 10.44 27.56
N LYS A 65 -13.35 10.46 28.89
CA LYS A 65 -12.84 9.42 29.82
C LYS A 65 -13.38 8.01 29.59
N ASN A 66 -14.46 7.86 28.84
CA ASN A 66 -15.07 6.58 28.49
C ASN A 66 -14.42 5.90 27.28
N ILE A 67 -13.52 6.57 26.57
CA ILE A 67 -12.79 6.00 25.44
C ILE A 67 -11.72 5.06 25.98
N LYS A 68 -11.94 3.75 25.83
CA LYS A 68 -10.98 2.70 26.22
C LYS A 68 -9.89 2.50 25.17
N GLU A 69 -10.22 2.73 23.92
CA GLU A 69 -9.33 2.53 22.77
C GLU A 69 -9.43 3.75 21.85
N VAL A 70 -8.34 4.51 21.77
CA VAL A 70 -8.22 5.66 20.91
C VAL A 70 -7.88 5.18 19.50
N LYS A 71 -8.51 5.81 18.50
CA LYS A 71 -8.41 5.48 17.08
C LYS A 71 -8.43 6.79 16.30
N LEU A 72 -8.10 6.77 15.01
CA LEU A 72 -8.08 7.99 14.19
C LEU A 72 -9.37 8.82 14.32
N LYS A 73 -10.56 8.19 14.33
CA LYS A 73 -11.88 8.87 14.42
C LYS A 73 -12.06 9.78 15.65
N HIS A 74 -11.25 9.57 16.70
CA HIS A 74 -11.24 10.37 17.91
C HIS A 74 -10.32 11.60 17.79
N ILE A 75 -9.37 11.55 16.85
CA ILE A 75 -8.36 12.57 16.58
C ILE A 75 -8.78 13.46 15.41
N ALA A 76 -9.29 12.87 14.34
CA ALA A 76 -9.67 13.52 13.10
C ALA A 76 -10.85 12.80 12.44
N ARG A 77 -11.66 13.50 11.65
CA ARG A 77 -12.88 12.96 11.02
C ARG A 77 -12.97 13.41 9.56
N GLY A 78 -13.77 12.69 8.78
CA GLY A 78 -13.96 12.94 7.34
C GLY A 78 -12.83 12.35 6.50
N GLU A 79 -12.73 12.79 5.25
CA GLU A 79 -11.69 12.33 4.33
C GLU A 79 -10.34 12.97 4.65
N PHE A 80 -9.28 12.62 3.90
CA PHE A 80 -7.92 13.07 4.18
C PHE A 80 -7.82 14.59 4.40
N ILE A 81 -8.39 15.38 3.48
CA ILE A 81 -8.37 16.85 3.56
C ILE A 81 -9.08 17.36 4.81
N ASP A 82 -10.16 16.71 5.25
CA ASP A 82 -10.88 17.08 6.47
C ASP A 82 -10.07 16.74 7.71
N CYS A 83 -9.33 15.63 7.68
CA CYS A 83 -8.46 15.25 8.78
C CYS A 83 -7.39 16.32 9.04
N LEU A 84 -6.86 16.94 7.97
CA LEU A 84 -5.89 18.04 8.07
C LEU A 84 -6.45 19.30 8.77
N LYS A 85 -7.78 19.42 8.98
CA LYS A 85 -8.35 20.54 9.75
C LYS A 85 -8.25 20.34 11.26
N SER A 86 -7.86 19.14 11.73
CA SER A 86 -7.86 18.80 13.16
C SER A 86 -6.66 19.39 13.91
N GLY A 87 -6.94 20.08 15.03
CA GLY A 87 -5.89 20.48 15.98
C GLY A 87 -5.31 19.31 16.78
N LYS A 88 -6.11 18.26 17.04
CA LYS A 88 -5.63 17.05 17.74
C LYS A 88 -4.66 16.26 16.87
N LEU A 89 -4.89 16.25 15.55
CA LEU A 89 -3.95 15.65 14.61
C LEU A 89 -2.60 16.38 14.64
N ASN A 90 -2.62 17.72 14.71
CA ASN A 90 -1.38 18.50 14.82
C ASN A 90 -0.60 18.14 16.09
N LEU A 91 -1.28 18.09 17.24
CA LEU A 91 -0.67 17.69 18.51
C LEU A 91 -0.07 16.29 18.46
N PHE A 92 -0.76 15.36 17.80
CA PHE A 92 -0.28 13.99 17.58
C PHE A 92 1.02 13.96 16.75
N LEU A 93 1.01 14.58 15.56
CA LEU A 93 2.16 14.58 14.65
C LEU A 93 3.38 15.29 15.27
N GLU A 94 3.17 16.46 15.90
CA GLU A 94 4.25 17.22 16.57
C GLU A 94 4.85 16.45 17.74
N TYR A 95 4.03 15.71 18.51
CA TYR A 95 4.53 14.89 19.61
C TYR A 95 5.43 13.77 19.10
N LEU A 96 5.01 13.04 18.05
CA LEU A 96 5.84 11.98 17.47
C LEU A 96 7.15 12.55 16.91
N PHE A 97 7.07 13.68 16.22
CA PHE A 97 8.25 14.35 15.67
C PHE A 97 9.24 14.80 16.76
N GLY A 98 8.75 15.36 17.86
CA GLY A 98 9.58 15.88 18.95
C GLY A 98 10.18 14.85 19.91
N ASN A 99 9.79 13.57 19.82
CA ASN A 99 10.25 12.50 20.72
C ASN A 99 11.08 11.44 19.98
N ASN A 100 11.64 10.46 20.70
CA ASN A 100 12.32 9.30 20.11
C ASN A 100 11.32 8.29 19.49
N LEU A 101 10.46 8.78 18.61
CA LEU A 101 9.46 8.02 17.88
C LEU A 101 9.62 8.31 16.39
N TYR A 102 9.58 7.25 15.61
CA TYR A 102 9.55 7.23 14.17
C TYR A 102 8.30 6.49 13.71
N ILE A 103 8.00 6.59 12.43
CA ILE A 103 6.94 5.82 11.79
C ILE A 103 7.54 4.75 10.88
N HIS A 104 6.77 3.70 10.65
CA HIS A 104 7.02 2.73 9.60
C HIS A 104 5.70 2.33 8.95
N TYR A 105 5.74 1.97 7.68
CA TYR A 105 4.58 1.38 7.01
C TYR A 105 4.98 0.61 5.76
N SER A 106 4.15 -0.38 5.43
CA SER A 106 4.05 -1.02 4.12
C SER A 106 2.67 -0.73 3.54
N SER A 107 2.63 0.04 2.45
CA SER A 107 1.39 0.37 1.73
C SER A 107 1.29 -0.47 0.46
N LEU A 108 0.12 -1.05 0.20
CA LEU A 108 -0.17 -1.87 -0.97
C LEU A 108 -1.41 -1.32 -1.66
N ASN A 109 -1.27 -0.85 -2.90
CA ASN A 109 -2.41 -0.57 -3.75
C ASN A 109 -3.02 -1.90 -4.23
N ILE A 110 -4.21 -2.21 -3.73
CA ILE A 110 -4.82 -3.53 -3.90
C ILE A 110 -5.21 -3.80 -5.36
N LEU A 111 -5.65 -2.77 -6.09
CA LEU A 111 -5.97 -2.90 -7.51
C LEU A 111 -4.70 -3.11 -8.33
N TYR A 112 -3.66 -2.30 -8.08
CA TYR A 112 -2.37 -2.46 -8.76
C TYR A 112 -1.81 -3.86 -8.55
N TRP A 113 -1.74 -4.32 -7.30
CA TRP A 113 -1.28 -5.67 -6.97
C TRP A 113 -2.07 -6.75 -7.70
N SER A 114 -3.39 -6.60 -7.82
CA SER A 114 -4.26 -7.58 -8.46
C SER A 114 -4.11 -7.66 -9.99
N ILE A 115 -3.46 -6.68 -10.64
CA ILE A 115 -3.43 -6.56 -12.11
C ILE A 115 -2.04 -6.79 -12.70
N VAL A 116 -0.97 -6.48 -11.95
CA VAL A 116 0.40 -6.56 -12.48
C VAL A 116 0.81 -7.96 -12.94
N ASP A 117 0.20 -9.00 -12.38
CA ASP A 117 0.45 -10.39 -12.75
C ASP A 117 0.01 -10.74 -14.17
N ILE A 118 -0.93 -9.99 -14.76
CA ILE A 118 -1.26 -10.08 -16.20
C ILE A 118 -0.01 -9.72 -17.03
N VAL A 119 0.65 -8.62 -16.68
CA VAL A 119 1.83 -8.11 -17.39
C VAL A 119 3.04 -9.01 -17.14
N ASP A 120 3.26 -9.44 -15.89
CA ASP A 120 4.37 -10.34 -15.56
C ASP A 120 4.21 -11.70 -16.25
N SER A 121 2.99 -12.25 -16.30
CA SER A 121 2.69 -13.48 -17.04
C SER A 121 3.00 -13.32 -18.51
N ALA A 122 2.65 -12.17 -19.09
CA ALA A 122 2.88 -11.90 -20.50
C ALA A 122 4.37 -11.74 -20.82
N ILE A 123 5.13 -11.08 -19.94
CA ILE A 123 6.58 -10.90 -20.09
C ILE A 123 7.31 -12.23 -20.03
N VAL A 124 7.03 -13.09 -19.05
CA VAL A 124 7.73 -14.37 -18.88
C VAL A 124 7.50 -15.31 -20.08
N ASN A 125 6.38 -15.15 -20.78
CA ASN A 125 6.06 -15.92 -21.98
C ASN A 125 6.48 -15.24 -23.30
N SER A 126 7.24 -14.15 -23.27
CA SER A 126 7.81 -13.49 -24.46
C SER A 126 9.31 -13.30 -24.31
N GLU A 127 10.09 -14.05 -25.08
CA GLU A 127 11.56 -13.97 -25.07
C GLU A 127 12.08 -12.55 -25.33
N VAL A 128 11.39 -11.81 -26.21
CA VAL A 128 11.71 -10.42 -26.53
C VAL A 128 11.40 -9.52 -25.33
N ALA A 129 10.24 -9.69 -24.69
CA ALA A 129 9.85 -8.88 -23.53
C ALA A 129 10.78 -9.12 -22.32
N MET A 130 11.26 -10.35 -22.12
CA MET A 130 12.22 -10.69 -21.05
C MET A 130 13.57 -9.98 -21.20
N GLN A 131 13.96 -9.57 -22.42
CA GLN A 131 15.20 -8.83 -22.66
C GLN A 131 15.06 -7.33 -22.34
N LEU A 132 13.83 -6.84 -22.13
CA LEU A 132 13.56 -5.45 -21.81
C LEU A 132 13.95 -5.15 -20.36
N LYS A 133 14.25 -3.87 -20.08
CA LYS A 133 14.69 -3.45 -18.75
C LYS A 133 13.50 -3.49 -17.77
N PRO A 134 13.74 -3.74 -16.46
CA PRO A 134 12.68 -3.68 -15.43
C PRO A 134 11.90 -2.36 -15.41
N SER A 135 12.55 -1.23 -15.75
CA SER A 135 11.88 0.07 -15.88
C SER A 135 10.79 0.07 -16.96
N PHE A 136 10.98 -0.70 -18.04
CA PHE A 136 9.99 -0.84 -19.09
C PHE A 136 8.84 -1.76 -18.67
N TRP A 137 9.12 -2.84 -17.93
CA TRP A 137 8.07 -3.68 -17.35
C TRP A 137 7.17 -2.88 -16.41
N ASN A 138 7.77 -2.07 -15.55
CA ASN A 138 7.03 -1.18 -14.67
C ASN A 138 6.24 -0.09 -15.42
N TYR A 139 6.74 0.35 -16.58
CA TYR A 139 5.99 1.26 -17.47
C TYR A 139 4.72 0.57 -18.02
N LEU A 140 4.80 -0.68 -18.49
CA LEU A 140 3.62 -1.44 -18.92
C LEU A 140 2.63 -1.69 -17.78
N LYS A 141 3.14 -2.03 -16.58
CA LYS A 141 2.34 -2.20 -15.35
C LYS A 141 1.61 -0.91 -14.95
N ASN A 142 2.26 0.23 -15.14
CA ASN A 142 1.65 1.52 -14.88
C ASN A 142 0.50 1.80 -15.86
N ASP A 143 0.70 1.52 -17.15
CA ASP A 143 -0.30 1.78 -18.18
C ASP A 143 -1.53 0.87 -18.02
N ILE A 144 -1.34 -0.43 -17.79
CA ILE A 144 -2.48 -1.35 -17.56
C ILE A 144 -3.28 -0.93 -16.32
N TYR A 145 -2.63 -0.46 -15.25
CA TYR A 145 -3.32 0.02 -14.05
C TYR A 145 -4.15 1.29 -14.33
N LYS A 146 -3.58 2.26 -15.06
CA LYS A 146 -4.30 3.49 -15.44
C LYS A 146 -5.52 3.18 -16.31
N LEU A 147 -5.35 2.33 -17.32
CA LEU A 147 -6.42 1.89 -18.19
C LEU A 147 -7.50 1.12 -17.42
N ALA A 148 -7.10 0.23 -16.52
CA ALA A 148 -8.04 -0.51 -15.68
C ALA A 148 -8.86 0.41 -14.77
N LYS A 149 -8.29 1.51 -14.27
CA LYS A 149 -9.05 2.51 -13.51
C LYS A 149 -10.04 3.29 -14.36
N LEU A 150 -9.67 3.62 -15.60
CA LEU A 150 -10.56 4.32 -16.53
C LEU A 150 -11.75 3.44 -16.92
N GLU A 151 -11.53 2.14 -17.05
CA GLU A 151 -12.52 1.15 -17.51
C GLU A 151 -12.90 0.17 -16.40
N ILE A 152 -12.99 0.63 -15.15
CA ILE A 152 -13.08 -0.28 -14.00
C ILE A 152 -14.31 -1.19 -14.05
N GLU A 153 -15.45 -0.69 -14.55
CA GLU A 153 -16.68 -1.46 -14.74
C GLU A 153 -16.47 -2.61 -15.74
N SER A 154 -15.88 -2.32 -16.89
CA SER A 154 -15.54 -3.33 -17.92
C SER A 154 -14.51 -4.34 -17.41
N VAL A 155 -13.54 -3.90 -16.60
CA VAL A 155 -12.54 -4.80 -15.99
C VAL A 155 -13.17 -5.71 -14.94
N ILE A 156 -14.10 -5.22 -14.13
CA ILE A 156 -14.86 -6.05 -13.18
C ILE A 156 -15.64 -7.14 -13.93
N GLU A 157 -16.35 -6.77 -15.00
CA GLU A 157 -17.10 -7.71 -15.82
C GLU A 157 -16.18 -8.78 -16.43
N LEU A 158 -15.04 -8.35 -17.00
CA LEU A 158 -14.02 -9.27 -17.53
C LEU A 158 -13.52 -10.22 -16.43
N PHE A 159 -13.16 -9.70 -15.26
CA PHE A 159 -12.62 -10.51 -14.18
C PHE A 159 -13.63 -11.54 -13.68
N TYR A 160 -14.89 -11.13 -13.52
CA TYR A 160 -15.95 -12.03 -13.10
C TYR A 160 -16.22 -13.14 -14.13
N ASN A 161 -16.37 -12.76 -15.40
CA ASN A 161 -16.70 -13.68 -16.50
C ASN A 161 -15.62 -14.75 -16.76
N PHE A 162 -14.37 -14.44 -16.43
CA PHE A 162 -13.23 -15.34 -16.63
C PHE A 162 -12.71 -15.97 -15.33
N GLU A 163 -13.41 -15.80 -14.21
CA GLU A 163 -13.01 -16.35 -12.90
C GLU A 163 -11.63 -15.84 -12.44
N TYR A 164 -11.23 -14.64 -12.88
CA TYR A 164 -9.92 -14.05 -12.61
C TYR A 164 -9.65 -13.95 -11.09
N PRO A 165 -8.45 -14.28 -10.60
CA PRO A 165 -7.23 -14.53 -11.37
C PRO A 165 -7.08 -15.98 -11.87
N ASN A 166 -8.05 -16.86 -11.73
CA ASN A 166 -7.91 -18.26 -12.14
C ASN A 166 -8.27 -18.52 -13.61
N ILE A 167 -7.55 -17.89 -14.54
CA ILE A 167 -7.86 -18.01 -15.97
C ILE A 167 -7.65 -19.44 -16.45
N LYS A 168 -8.73 -20.10 -16.90
CA LYS A 168 -8.60 -21.46 -17.43
C LYS A 168 -7.84 -21.44 -18.76
N LYS A 169 -6.98 -22.44 -19.00
CA LYS A 169 -6.19 -22.57 -20.24
C LYS A 169 -6.99 -22.32 -21.53
N LYS A 170 -8.17 -22.94 -21.65
CA LYS A 170 -9.06 -22.81 -22.82
C LYS A 170 -9.61 -21.38 -23.05
N SER A 171 -9.55 -20.53 -22.04
CA SER A 171 -10.10 -19.18 -22.04
C SER A 171 -9.04 -18.10 -22.20
N VAL A 172 -7.75 -18.43 -22.16
CA VAL A 172 -6.62 -17.48 -22.24
C VAL A 172 -6.72 -16.57 -23.46
N LEU A 173 -6.95 -17.15 -24.65
CA LEU A 173 -7.08 -16.38 -25.89
C LEU A 173 -8.22 -15.35 -25.79
N LYS A 174 -9.41 -15.80 -25.41
CA LYS A 174 -10.60 -14.95 -25.32
C LYS A 174 -10.47 -13.86 -24.26
N PHE A 175 -9.87 -14.19 -23.11
CA PHE A 175 -9.55 -13.21 -22.06
C PHE A 175 -8.64 -12.10 -22.59
N ILE A 176 -7.56 -12.45 -23.28
CA ILE A 176 -6.62 -11.48 -23.86
C ILE A 176 -7.31 -10.61 -24.92
N GLU A 177 -8.13 -11.21 -25.79
CA GLU A 177 -8.87 -10.47 -26.82
C GLU A 177 -9.85 -9.45 -26.21
N GLU A 178 -10.61 -9.84 -25.20
CA GLU A 178 -11.54 -8.94 -24.51
C GLU A 178 -10.79 -7.85 -23.71
N LEU A 179 -9.69 -8.19 -23.03
CA LEU A 179 -8.86 -7.22 -22.33
C LEU A 179 -8.29 -6.16 -23.28
N ILE A 180 -7.75 -6.58 -24.43
CA ILE A 180 -7.24 -5.66 -25.45
C ILE A 180 -8.38 -4.79 -26.00
N TRP A 181 -9.55 -5.39 -26.23
CA TRP A 181 -10.72 -4.67 -26.76
C TRP A 181 -11.18 -3.55 -25.81
N ILE A 182 -11.21 -3.79 -24.49
CA ILE A 182 -11.57 -2.78 -23.48
C ILE A 182 -10.67 -1.53 -23.64
N PHE A 183 -9.39 -1.74 -23.96
CA PHE A 183 -8.40 -0.65 -24.02
C PHE A 183 -8.19 -0.06 -25.42
N ASP A 184 -8.72 -0.66 -26.49
CA ASP A 184 -8.39 -0.32 -27.89
C ASP A 184 -8.66 1.15 -28.22
N LYS A 185 -9.72 1.74 -27.63
CA LYS A 185 -10.07 3.17 -27.77
C LYS A 185 -9.00 4.15 -27.26
N TYR A 186 -8.05 3.68 -26.44
CA TYR A 186 -6.98 4.51 -25.88
C TYR A 186 -5.69 4.50 -26.73
N ILE A 187 -5.58 3.64 -27.75
CA ILE A 187 -4.39 3.56 -28.62
C ILE A 187 -4.13 4.88 -29.35
N GLU A 188 -5.18 5.64 -29.66
CA GLU A 188 -5.05 6.92 -30.37
C GLU A 188 -4.85 8.12 -29.43
N THR A 189 -4.87 7.92 -28.12
CA THR A 189 -4.63 9.00 -27.17
C THR A 189 -3.15 9.38 -27.11
N GLU A 190 -2.84 10.60 -26.67
CA GLU A 190 -1.45 11.04 -26.51
C GLU A 190 -0.72 10.31 -25.38
N GLU A 191 -1.46 9.80 -24.39
CA GLU A 191 -0.91 9.29 -23.13
C GLU A 191 -0.47 7.83 -23.18
N PHE A 192 -1.23 6.97 -23.88
CA PHE A 192 -1.02 5.52 -23.89
C PHE A 192 -0.48 4.86 -25.18
N PRO A 193 -0.22 5.57 -26.30
CA PRO A 193 -0.18 4.93 -27.61
C PRO A 193 0.97 3.93 -27.73
N PHE A 194 2.13 4.26 -27.18
CA PHE A 194 3.33 3.42 -27.22
C PHE A 194 3.25 2.23 -26.26
N GLY A 195 2.97 2.48 -24.98
CA GLY A 195 2.90 1.43 -23.96
C GLY A 195 1.78 0.43 -24.20
N LEU A 196 0.61 0.92 -24.63
CA LEU A 196 -0.52 0.05 -24.97
C LEU A 196 -0.25 -0.79 -26.21
N GLU A 197 0.38 -0.22 -27.26
CA GLU A 197 0.76 -1.01 -28.43
C GLU A 197 1.77 -2.10 -28.07
N CYS A 198 2.79 -1.78 -27.27
CA CYS A 198 3.74 -2.76 -26.79
C CYS A 198 3.06 -3.87 -25.96
N LEU A 199 2.21 -3.50 -25.01
CA LEU A 199 1.45 -4.47 -24.20
C LEU A 199 0.58 -5.35 -25.08
N ARG A 200 -0.11 -4.78 -26.06
CA ARG A 200 -0.95 -5.51 -27.02
C ARG A 200 -0.15 -6.53 -27.82
N GLN A 201 1.05 -6.18 -28.29
CA GLN A 201 1.92 -7.10 -29.03
C GLN A 201 2.41 -8.24 -28.12
N ILE A 202 2.87 -7.92 -26.91
CA ILE A 202 3.33 -8.93 -25.93
C ILE A 202 2.18 -9.88 -25.59
N LEU A 203 0.99 -9.36 -25.25
CA LEU A 203 -0.20 -10.18 -24.96
C LEU A 203 -0.59 -11.08 -26.14
N LYS A 204 -0.52 -10.58 -27.38
CA LYS A 204 -0.79 -11.40 -28.58
C LYS A 204 0.22 -12.53 -28.76
N GLU A 205 1.49 -12.35 -28.42
CA GLU A 205 2.47 -13.45 -28.46
C GLU A 205 2.12 -14.58 -27.49
N VAL A 206 1.63 -14.23 -26.30
CA VAL A 206 1.26 -15.16 -25.24
C VAL A 206 0.10 -16.08 -25.65
N THR A 207 -0.79 -15.62 -26.53
CA THR A 207 -1.88 -16.46 -27.08
C THR A 207 -1.38 -17.72 -27.79
N LYS A 208 -0.13 -17.72 -28.30
CA LYS A 208 0.50 -18.89 -28.92
C LYS A 208 0.88 -19.96 -27.90
N HIS A 209 1.06 -19.57 -26.64
CA HIS A 209 1.47 -20.44 -25.54
C HIS A 209 0.28 -20.90 -24.69
N GLU A 210 -0.90 -20.28 -24.83
CA GLU A 210 -2.11 -20.55 -24.05
C GLU A 210 -1.85 -20.55 -22.53
N SER A 211 -0.95 -19.69 -22.06
CA SER A 211 -0.47 -19.70 -20.68
C SER A 211 -0.25 -18.28 -20.16
N LEU A 212 -0.75 -18.00 -18.95
CA LEU A 212 -0.53 -16.78 -18.20
C LEU A 212 -0.17 -17.18 -16.75
N PRO A 213 1.07 -17.62 -16.48
CA PRO A 213 1.41 -18.48 -15.34
C PRO A 213 1.16 -17.88 -13.95
N PHE A 214 1.04 -16.56 -13.81
CA PHE A 214 0.76 -15.90 -12.53
C PHE A 214 -0.72 -15.58 -12.32
N ILE A 215 -1.58 -15.92 -13.27
CA ILE A 215 -3.03 -15.78 -13.22
C ILE A 215 -3.71 -17.05 -13.76
N MET A 216 -3.18 -18.20 -13.33
CA MET A 216 -3.70 -19.54 -13.61
C MET A 216 -3.49 -20.40 -12.38
N ASP A 217 -4.35 -21.40 -12.20
CA ASP A 217 -4.30 -22.33 -11.06
C ASP A 217 -4.47 -21.63 -9.68
N GLU A 218 -5.20 -20.52 -9.68
CA GLU A 218 -5.55 -19.72 -8.50
C GLU A 218 -6.95 -20.08 -7.96
N GLU A 219 -7.43 -19.37 -6.93
CA GLU A 219 -8.82 -19.47 -6.48
C GLU A 219 -9.73 -18.56 -7.33
N ASP A 220 -10.87 -19.08 -7.77
CA ASP A 220 -11.81 -18.34 -8.63
C ASP A 220 -12.26 -17.04 -7.94
N HIS A 221 -12.21 -15.92 -8.66
CA HIS A 221 -12.64 -14.59 -8.21
C HIS A 221 -11.84 -13.96 -7.04
N ILE A 222 -10.87 -14.67 -6.44
CA ILE A 222 -10.07 -14.17 -5.31
C ILE A 222 -8.79 -13.51 -5.81
N LEU A 223 -8.78 -12.17 -5.84
CA LEU A 223 -7.65 -11.37 -6.33
C LEU A 223 -6.49 -11.32 -5.33
N ILE A 224 -6.81 -11.26 -4.03
CA ILE A 224 -5.84 -11.32 -2.94
C ILE A 224 -6.43 -12.22 -1.85
N ASN A 225 -5.82 -13.39 -1.65
CA ASN A 225 -6.34 -14.37 -0.70
C ASN A 225 -6.07 -14.02 0.77
N ASN A 226 -4.91 -13.41 1.07
CA ASN A 226 -4.61 -12.89 2.42
C ASN A 226 -3.45 -11.88 2.36
N PHE A 227 -3.20 -11.20 3.48
CA PHE A 227 -2.13 -10.21 3.63
C PHE A 227 -0.94 -10.72 4.48
N SER A 228 -0.89 -12.00 4.85
CA SER A 228 0.10 -12.56 5.79
C SER A 228 1.56 -12.34 5.34
N GLN A 229 1.83 -12.35 4.04
CA GLN A 229 3.16 -12.05 3.49
C GLN A 229 3.68 -10.66 3.87
N PHE A 230 2.79 -9.67 4.02
CA PHE A 230 3.16 -8.32 4.42
C PHE A 230 3.48 -8.23 5.93
N TYR A 231 2.92 -9.13 6.73
CA TYR A 231 3.28 -9.32 8.14
C TYR A 231 4.61 -10.06 8.30
N LEU A 232 4.84 -11.12 7.52
CA LEU A 232 6.08 -11.90 7.54
C LEU A 232 7.29 -11.07 7.11
N ARG A 233 7.11 -10.21 6.09
CA ARG A 233 8.19 -9.40 5.51
C ARG A 233 9.03 -8.62 6.54
N PRO A 234 8.48 -7.75 7.39
CA PRO A 234 9.28 -7.03 8.37
C PRO A 234 9.93 -7.95 9.41
N ILE A 235 9.29 -9.06 9.78
CA ILE A 235 9.77 -10.01 10.80
C ILE A 235 11.13 -10.60 10.40
N TYR A 236 11.26 -11.10 9.16
CA TYR A 236 12.52 -11.68 8.69
C TYR A 236 13.51 -10.63 8.18
N LEU A 237 13.06 -9.46 7.72
CA LEU A 237 13.97 -8.39 7.30
C LEU A 237 14.67 -7.74 8.50
N PHE A 238 13.95 -7.49 9.59
CA PHE A 238 14.50 -6.90 10.82
C PHE A 238 14.66 -7.95 11.92
N LYS A 239 15.39 -9.03 11.61
CA LYS A 239 15.55 -10.20 12.50
C LYS A 239 16.10 -9.89 13.90
N ASN A 240 16.80 -8.76 14.06
CA ASN A 240 17.35 -8.30 15.34
C ASN A 240 16.40 -7.34 16.11
N SER A 241 15.25 -6.99 15.53
CA SER A 241 14.24 -6.11 16.12
C SER A 241 13.09 -6.90 16.74
N SER A 242 12.26 -6.23 17.54
CA SER A 242 11.01 -6.80 18.08
C SER A 242 9.78 -6.25 17.34
N HIS A 243 8.81 -7.10 17.03
CA HIS A 243 7.58 -6.75 16.30
C HIS A 243 6.35 -7.02 17.16
N ILE A 244 5.53 -6.00 17.39
CA ILE A 244 4.36 -6.06 18.27
C ILE A 244 3.15 -5.65 17.44
N PHE A 245 2.32 -6.61 17.08
CA PHE A 245 1.12 -6.41 16.26
C PHE A 245 -0.11 -6.24 17.15
N ASP A 246 -1.08 -5.43 16.70
CA ASP A 246 -2.44 -5.53 17.24
C ASP A 246 -3.01 -6.93 16.96
N ASN A 247 -3.97 -7.36 17.76
CA ASN A 247 -4.57 -8.68 17.64
C ASN A 247 -5.33 -8.84 16.29
N GLU A 248 -4.79 -9.68 15.42
CA GLU A 248 -5.50 -10.23 14.25
C GLU A 248 -5.40 -11.76 14.33
N VAL A 249 -6.52 -12.42 14.62
CA VAL A 249 -6.59 -13.87 14.87
C VAL A 249 -6.22 -14.70 13.65
N GLU A 250 -6.75 -14.38 12.47
CA GLU A 250 -6.53 -15.13 11.23
C GLU A 250 -5.07 -15.01 10.78
N ILE A 251 -4.49 -13.81 10.86
CA ILE A 251 -3.07 -13.61 10.56
C ILE A 251 -2.20 -14.31 11.60
N SER A 252 -2.54 -14.25 12.88
CA SER A 252 -1.78 -14.93 13.94
C SER A 252 -1.77 -16.45 13.74
N GLU A 253 -2.92 -17.04 13.39
CA GLU A 253 -3.05 -18.47 13.05
C GLU A 253 -2.18 -18.81 11.83
N ILE A 254 -2.30 -18.07 10.73
CA ILE A 254 -1.49 -18.29 9.52
C ILE A 254 0.01 -18.21 9.84
N LEU A 255 0.45 -17.18 10.59
CA LEU A 255 1.86 -16.99 10.95
C LEU A 255 2.38 -18.12 11.85
N SER A 256 1.53 -18.73 12.67
CA SER A 256 1.91 -19.83 13.56
C SER A 256 2.30 -21.11 12.81
N ASP A 257 1.84 -21.27 11.57
CA ASP A 257 2.21 -22.39 10.69
C ASP A 257 3.59 -22.21 10.06
N TYR A 258 4.17 -21.01 10.09
CA TYR A 258 5.50 -20.74 9.53
C TYR A 258 6.60 -20.88 10.58
N LYS A 259 7.66 -21.59 10.18
CA LYS A 259 8.93 -21.59 10.90
C LYS A 259 9.96 -20.75 10.15
N ILE A 260 10.17 -19.52 10.60
CA ILE A 260 11.15 -18.60 9.99
C ILE A 260 12.54 -18.96 10.52
N ILE A 261 13.44 -19.39 9.63
CA ILE A 261 14.81 -19.80 9.96
C ILE A 261 15.80 -18.84 9.31
N ASP A 262 16.75 -18.33 10.10
CA ASP A 262 17.93 -17.60 9.66
C ASP A 262 19.17 -18.39 10.11
N ASP A 263 19.92 -18.89 9.14
CA ASP A 263 20.93 -19.94 9.30
C ASP A 263 20.35 -21.18 10.03
N ASP A 264 20.73 -21.40 11.30
CA ASP A 264 20.25 -22.50 12.14
C ASP A 264 19.32 -22.02 13.27
N LYS A 265 18.95 -20.74 13.27
CA LYS A 265 18.16 -20.13 14.35
C LYS A 265 16.75 -19.80 13.88
N GLU A 266 15.80 -20.20 14.70
CA GLU A 266 14.40 -19.82 14.52
C GLU A 266 14.18 -18.39 15.01
N ILE A 267 13.61 -17.55 14.15
CA ILE A 267 13.23 -16.16 14.47
C ILE A 267 11.91 -16.20 15.25
N LYS A 268 11.93 -15.68 16.48
CA LYS A 268 10.77 -15.58 17.39
C LYS A 268 10.61 -14.16 17.94
N ASN A 269 10.82 -13.18 17.08
CA ASN A 269 10.92 -11.78 17.45
C ASN A 269 9.60 -11.01 17.26
N TYR A 270 8.46 -11.70 17.22
CA TYR A 270 7.15 -11.08 17.06
C TYR A 270 6.12 -11.54 18.10
N SER A 271 5.10 -10.73 18.33
CA SER A 271 3.98 -11.01 19.23
C SER A 271 2.72 -10.24 18.81
N PHE A 272 1.57 -10.71 19.27
CA PHE A 272 0.26 -10.05 19.11
C PHE A 272 -0.25 -9.62 20.49
N VAL A 273 -0.80 -8.40 20.59
CA VAL A 273 -1.27 -7.81 21.86
C VAL A 273 -2.59 -7.08 21.69
N ASP A 274 -3.36 -6.95 22.77
CA ASP A 274 -4.62 -6.21 22.79
C ASP A 274 -4.37 -4.69 22.83
N SER A 275 -4.82 -3.99 21.78
CA SER A 275 -4.75 -2.53 21.64
C SER A 275 -5.31 -1.76 22.84
N GLN A 276 -6.34 -2.27 23.55
CA GLN A 276 -6.93 -1.58 24.71
C GLN A 276 -5.92 -1.35 25.84
N SER A 277 -4.89 -2.20 25.92
CA SER A 277 -3.84 -2.13 26.92
C SER A 277 -2.55 -1.45 26.43
N ASN A 278 -2.46 -1.10 25.14
CA ASN A 278 -1.22 -0.66 24.52
C ASN A 278 -1.36 0.67 23.77
N LEU A 279 -0.85 1.74 24.37
CA LEU A 279 -0.92 3.09 23.79
C LEU A 279 -0.10 3.27 22.49
N LEU A 280 0.95 2.46 22.28
CA LEU A 280 1.74 2.52 21.05
C LEU A 280 1.01 1.84 19.88
N ILE A 281 0.22 0.80 20.15
CA ILE A 281 -0.72 0.22 19.17
C ILE A 281 -1.82 1.23 18.82
N GLN A 282 -2.45 1.86 19.82
CA GLN A 282 -3.47 2.88 19.56
C GLN A 282 -2.92 4.10 18.79
N ALA A 283 -1.67 4.49 19.05
CA ALA A 283 -1.00 5.52 18.27
C ALA A 283 -0.67 5.04 16.84
N SER A 284 -0.38 3.75 16.68
CA SER A 284 -0.20 3.12 15.37
C SER A 284 -1.51 3.16 14.56
N ASP A 285 -2.67 2.82 15.15
CA ASP A 285 -4.02 2.95 14.53
C ASP A 285 -4.26 4.35 13.96
N ILE A 286 -3.98 5.39 14.78
CA ILE A 286 -4.14 6.79 14.35
C ILE A 286 -3.30 7.07 13.11
N PHE A 287 -2.04 6.61 13.10
CA PHE A 287 -1.12 6.83 11.99
C PHE A 287 -1.50 6.04 10.73
N VAL A 288 -1.73 4.73 10.83
CA VAL A 288 -2.09 3.91 9.67
C VAL A 288 -3.44 4.28 9.08
N GLY A 289 -4.41 4.63 9.93
CA GLY A 289 -5.70 5.16 9.47
C GLY A 289 -5.53 6.46 8.67
N LEU A 290 -4.61 7.34 9.07
CA LEU A 290 -4.32 8.57 8.34
C LEU A 290 -3.65 8.27 7.00
N MET A 291 -2.70 7.33 6.98
CA MET A 291 -2.03 6.88 5.76
C MET A 291 -2.99 6.21 4.77
N GLY A 292 -3.94 5.41 5.26
CA GLY A 292 -5.01 4.84 4.43
C GLY A 292 -5.88 5.91 3.78
N LYS A 293 -6.23 6.97 4.52
CA LYS A 293 -6.95 8.13 3.96
C LYS A 293 -6.11 8.91 2.95
N LEU A 294 -4.82 9.12 3.21
CA LEU A 294 -3.89 9.76 2.27
C LEU A 294 -3.80 8.96 0.96
N ALA A 295 -3.61 7.63 1.06
CA ALA A 295 -3.54 6.75 -0.10
C ALA A 295 -4.82 6.82 -0.93
N ASN A 296 -6.00 6.72 -0.29
CA ASN A 296 -7.26 6.87 -0.99
C ASN A 296 -7.38 8.25 -1.69
N TYR A 297 -7.00 9.34 -1.01
CA TYR A 297 -6.99 10.67 -1.61
C TYR A 297 -6.05 10.77 -2.83
N ILE A 298 -4.86 10.17 -2.77
CA ILE A 298 -3.93 10.11 -3.91
C ILE A 298 -4.58 9.36 -5.08
N ASN A 299 -5.16 8.19 -4.80
CA ASN A 299 -5.72 7.31 -5.82
C ASN A 299 -6.98 7.89 -6.49
N THR A 300 -7.79 8.69 -5.78
CA THR A 300 -9.04 9.22 -6.33
C THR A 300 -8.93 10.58 -7.00
N ASN A 301 -7.79 11.29 -6.85
CA ASN A 301 -7.67 12.68 -7.30
C ASN A 301 -6.61 12.85 -8.38
N SER A 302 -6.91 13.71 -9.35
CA SER A 302 -5.95 14.12 -10.38
C SER A 302 -4.89 15.06 -9.80
N ARG A 303 -3.77 15.19 -10.50
CA ARG A 303 -2.71 16.15 -10.15
C ARG A 303 -3.21 17.58 -10.06
N GLU A 304 -4.04 18.00 -11.03
CA GLU A 304 -4.66 19.32 -11.04
C GLU A 304 -5.55 19.54 -9.82
N LYS A 305 -6.40 18.55 -9.48
CA LYS A 305 -7.24 18.63 -8.29
C LYS A 305 -6.40 18.74 -7.02
N ILE A 306 -5.33 17.94 -6.89
CA ILE A 306 -4.41 18.00 -5.75
C ILE A 306 -3.79 19.41 -5.64
N ALA A 307 -3.29 19.97 -6.73
CA ALA A 307 -2.72 21.32 -6.74
C ALA A 307 -3.74 22.40 -6.32
N ASN A 308 -4.95 22.33 -6.86
CA ASN A 308 -6.05 23.26 -6.54
C ASN A 308 -6.49 23.14 -5.08
N ASP A 309 -6.62 21.92 -4.56
CA ASP A 309 -6.98 21.67 -3.17
C ASP A 309 -5.92 22.32 -2.26
N PHE A 310 -4.62 22.07 -2.50
CA PHE A 310 -3.53 22.63 -1.68
C PHE A 310 -3.42 24.15 -1.76
N ALA A 311 -3.72 24.76 -2.91
CA ALA A 311 -3.78 26.22 -3.04
C ALA A 311 -4.88 26.85 -2.18
N SER A 312 -5.93 26.09 -1.84
CA SER A 312 -7.06 26.54 -1.03
C SER A 312 -6.97 26.17 0.47
N PHE A 313 -5.92 25.45 0.87
CA PHE A 313 -5.78 24.97 2.26
C PHE A 313 -5.56 26.12 3.24
N SER A 314 -6.20 25.98 4.41
CA SER A 314 -5.91 26.84 5.55
C SER A 314 -4.51 26.60 6.13
N ASP A 315 -3.96 27.59 6.84
CA ASP A 315 -2.67 27.46 7.54
C ASP A 315 -2.58 26.21 8.43
N LYS A 316 -3.71 25.82 9.05
CA LYS A 316 -3.77 24.61 9.89
C LYS A 316 -3.62 23.34 9.08
N GLN A 317 -4.27 23.27 7.90
CA GLN A 317 -4.13 22.12 7.00
C GLN A 317 -2.71 22.03 6.46
N LEU A 318 -2.13 23.17 6.06
CA LEU A 318 -0.73 23.26 5.62
C LEU A 318 0.24 22.81 6.73
N LYS A 319 0.04 23.28 7.97
CA LYS A 319 0.84 22.86 9.12
C LYS A 319 0.76 21.35 9.38
N ASN A 320 -0.44 20.78 9.25
CA ASN A 320 -0.65 19.34 9.45
C ASN A 320 0.02 18.48 8.38
N ILE A 321 -0.10 18.86 7.11
CA ILE A 321 0.60 18.13 6.04
C ILE A 321 2.11 18.28 6.19
N ASP A 322 2.60 19.47 6.53
CA ASP A 322 4.02 19.70 6.79
C ASP A 322 4.54 18.83 7.93
N SER A 323 3.79 18.72 9.04
CA SER A 323 4.15 17.87 10.19
C SER A 323 4.16 16.38 9.83
N LEU A 324 3.25 15.93 8.96
CA LEU A 324 3.24 14.56 8.46
C LEU A 324 4.46 14.28 7.58
N LEU A 325 4.77 15.18 6.63
CA LEU A 325 5.94 15.07 5.76
C LEU A 325 7.24 15.07 6.57
N ASP A 326 7.35 15.96 7.56
CA ASP A 326 8.47 16.01 8.51
C ASP A 326 8.67 14.68 9.25
N LEU A 327 7.59 14.05 9.69
CA LEU A 327 7.64 12.78 10.39
C LEU A 327 8.05 11.62 9.46
N ILE A 328 7.56 11.62 8.22
CA ILE A 328 7.98 10.69 7.17
C ILE A 328 9.48 10.87 6.88
N ASP A 329 9.95 12.10 6.73
CA ASP A 329 11.35 12.41 6.40
C ASP A 329 12.29 12.04 7.55
N LYS A 330 11.90 12.36 8.80
CA LYS A 330 12.60 11.93 10.01
C LYS A 330 12.79 10.42 10.05
N SER A 331 11.76 9.66 9.68
CA SER A 331 11.77 8.19 9.72
C SER A 331 12.57 7.59 8.57
N HIS A 332 12.42 8.13 7.36
CA HIS A 332 13.25 7.77 6.21
C HIS A 332 14.74 8.01 6.48
N ASN A 333 15.08 9.16 7.07
CA ASN A 333 16.47 9.52 7.39
C ASN A 333 17.05 8.64 8.50
N LYS A 334 16.20 8.14 9.40
CA LYS A 334 16.62 7.15 10.39
C LYS A 334 16.91 5.81 9.72
N ASN A 335 15.98 5.34 8.89
CA ASN A 335 16.14 4.11 8.12
C ASN A 335 15.17 4.07 6.94
N VAL A 336 15.71 4.04 5.72
CA VAL A 336 14.89 4.03 4.50
C VAL A 336 13.97 2.81 4.41
N ALA A 337 14.32 1.70 5.09
CA ALA A 337 13.52 0.48 5.10
C ALA A 337 12.26 0.55 5.99
N PHE A 338 12.10 1.62 6.80
CA PHE A 338 10.85 1.85 7.52
C PHE A 338 9.68 2.16 6.60
N LEU A 339 9.95 2.67 5.40
CA LEU A 339 8.91 3.09 4.46
C LEU A 339 8.91 2.17 3.25
N HIS A 340 7.79 1.52 2.98
CA HIS A 340 7.62 0.62 1.86
C HIS A 340 6.27 0.88 1.18
N SER A 341 6.27 0.92 -0.14
CA SER A 341 5.05 1.10 -0.93
C SER A 341 5.11 0.26 -2.19
N ILE A 342 4.03 -0.46 -2.48
CA ILE A 342 3.80 -1.16 -3.73
C ILE A 342 2.61 -0.48 -4.39
N ASP A 343 2.89 0.28 -5.44
CA ASP A 343 1.90 1.10 -6.13
C ASP A 343 2.37 1.37 -7.57
N SER A 344 1.45 1.86 -8.40
CA SER A 344 1.77 2.31 -9.74
C SER A 344 2.62 3.60 -9.71
N TYR A 345 3.40 3.83 -10.76
CA TYR A 345 4.17 5.08 -10.86
C TYR A 345 3.27 6.33 -10.87
N GLU A 346 2.08 6.24 -11.46
CA GLU A 346 1.09 7.31 -11.48
C GLU A 346 0.75 7.79 -10.06
N GLU A 347 0.46 6.87 -9.14
CA GLU A 347 0.07 7.25 -7.78
C GLU A 347 1.29 7.70 -6.95
N LEU A 348 2.42 6.99 -7.06
CA LEU A 348 3.65 7.36 -6.34
C LEU A 348 4.10 8.79 -6.66
N THR A 349 3.96 9.20 -7.92
CA THR A 349 4.38 10.53 -8.35
C THR A 349 3.46 11.66 -7.88
N LYS A 350 2.23 11.37 -7.47
CA LYS A 350 1.34 12.38 -6.82
C LYS A 350 1.78 12.71 -5.40
N MET A 351 2.40 11.76 -4.68
CA MET A 351 3.04 12.06 -3.39
C MET A 351 4.23 13.02 -3.58
N ASN A 352 5.00 12.87 -4.67
CA ASN A 352 6.06 13.82 -5.02
C ASN A 352 5.50 15.20 -5.34
N LEU A 353 4.38 15.29 -6.06
CA LEU A 353 3.69 16.56 -6.31
C LEU A 353 3.31 17.27 -5.00
N ILE A 354 2.74 16.54 -4.02
CA ILE A 354 2.43 17.11 -2.70
C ILE A 354 3.68 17.70 -2.04
N ARG A 355 4.80 16.97 -2.11
CA ARG A 355 6.10 17.41 -1.59
C ARG A 355 6.64 18.65 -2.30
N GLU A 356 6.58 18.69 -3.62
CA GLU A 356 6.99 19.83 -4.44
C GLU A 356 6.18 21.08 -4.09
N ILE A 357 4.85 20.97 -3.98
CA ILE A 357 3.95 22.07 -3.58
C ILE A 357 4.33 22.62 -2.19
N ARG A 358 4.79 21.75 -1.29
CA ARG A 358 5.23 22.14 0.06
C ARG A 358 6.71 22.54 0.14
N ASN A 359 7.44 22.60 -0.98
CA ASN A 359 8.88 22.87 -1.05
C ASN A 359 9.71 21.89 -0.21
N ARG A 360 9.35 20.61 -0.22
CA ARG A 360 10.01 19.54 0.55
C ARG A 360 10.55 18.45 -0.37
N ASN A 361 11.66 18.73 -1.06
CA ASN A 361 12.31 17.73 -1.91
C ASN A 361 13.13 16.75 -1.06
N TYR A 362 13.07 15.45 -1.36
CA TYR A 362 14.06 14.49 -0.87
C TYR A 362 15.43 14.79 -1.51
N ALA A 363 16.49 14.65 -0.72
CA ALA A 363 17.87 14.54 -1.19
C ALA A 363 18.27 13.07 -1.36
#